data_AF-A0AAW7X2L7-F1
#
_entry.id   AF-A0AAW7X2L7-F1
#
_cell.length_a   1.000
_cell.length_b   1.000
_cell.length_c   1.000
_cell.angle_alpha   90.00
_cell.angle_beta   90.00
_cell.angle_gamma   90.00
#
_symmetry.space_group_name_H-M   'P 1'
#
loop_
_entity.id
_entity.type
_entity.pdbx_description
1 polymer ?
#
loop_
_entity_poly.entity_id
_entity_poly.type
_entity_poly.pdbx_seq_one_letter_code
_entity_poly.pdbx_strand_id
1 'polypeptide(L)'
;MDFITKACMEFVLSEKLEAVEDEYGRTLDSSELVDFFIQHDISENLPAENIAKILHDKKYQGAGKEILQKVYSDDSIFPDDFQIKMEKKNIKVRGQVWVVHLSDADPFPSSPHAHNYDENVVMHLGNGKLYRKRKYVGKSKTKHFLELRGKINHVELPPLEIEP
;
A
#
# COMPACT_ATOMS: atom_id res chain seq x y z
N MET A 1 -4.42 17.18 -14.36
CA MET A 1 -4.34 16.55 -13.03
C MET A 1 -2.86 16.45 -12.67
N ASP A 2 -2.46 16.86 -11.46
CA ASP A 2 -1.05 16.75 -11.06
C ASP A 2 -0.73 15.31 -10.60
N PHE A 3 0.57 14.98 -10.56
CA PHE A 3 1.06 13.65 -10.18
C PHE A 3 0.63 13.24 -8.77
N ILE A 4 0.49 14.22 -7.86
CA ILE A 4 0.11 13.99 -6.47
C ILE A 4 -1.35 13.51 -6.40
N THR A 5 -2.24 14.14 -7.17
CA THR A 5 -3.66 13.80 -7.24
C THR A 5 -3.85 12.37 -7.78
N LYS A 6 -3.09 11.99 -8.81
CA LYS A 6 -3.15 10.63 -9.37
C LYS A 6 -2.69 9.59 -8.34
N ALA A 7 -1.57 9.83 -7.66
CA ALA A 7 -1.03 8.92 -6.65
C ALA A 7 -1.97 8.77 -5.42
N CYS A 8 -2.62 9.85 -4.99
CA CYS A 8 -3.61 9.80 -3.91
C CYS A 8 -4.82 8.95 -4.30
N MET A 9 -5.35 9.12 -5.51
CA MET A 9 -6.47 8.33 -6.00
C MET A 9 -6.09 6.86 -6.19
N GLU A 10 -4.88 6.58 -6.68
CA GLU A 10 -4.35 5.21 -6.76
C GLU A 10 -4.29 4.54 -5.39
N PHE A 11 -3.82 5.27 -4.38
CA PHE A 11 -3.81 4.79 -3.00
C PHE A 11 -5.22 4.44 -2.52
N VAL A 12 -6.18 5.38 -2.64
CA VAL A 12 -7.57 5.18 -2.20
C VAL A 12 -8.23 4.01 -2.90
N LEU A 13 -8.02 3.86 -4.22
CA LEU A 13 -8.57 2.75 -4.99
C LEU A 13 -7.89 1.43 -4.65
N SER A 14 -6.58 1.43 -4.39
CA SER A 14 -5.84 0.23 -4.00
C SER A 14 -6.34 -0.35 -2.66
N GLU A 15 -6.74 0.50 -1.71
CA GLU A 15 -7.30 0.04 -0.43
C GLU A 15 -8.66 -0.66 -0.57
N LYS A 16 -9.39 -0.35 -1.64
CA LYS A 16 -10.72 -0.92 -1.92
C LYS A 16 -10.71 -1.98 -3.01
N LEU A 17 -9.56 -2.19 -3.66
CA LEU A 17 -9.45 -2.96 -4.89
C LEU A 17 -10.03 -4.37 -4.71
N GLU A 18 -9.64 -5.06 -3.64
CA GLU A 18 -10.12 -6.42 -3.35
C GLU A 18 -11.65 -6.48 -3.24
N ALA A 19 -12.26 -5.53 -2.51
CA ALA A 19 -13.71 -5.46 -2.35
C ALA A 19 -14.42 -5.11 -3.66
N VAL A 20 -13.81 -4.25 -4.50
CA VAL A 20 -14.37 -3.96 -5.83
C VAL A 20 -14.29 -5.18 -6.73
N GLU A 21 -13.19 -5.93 -6.70
CA GLU A 21 -13.03 -7.17 -7.46
C GLU A 21 -14.04 -8.24 -7.03
N ASP A 22 -14.35 -8.33 -5.73
CA ASP A 22 -15.38 -9.24 -5.20
C ASP A 22 -16.76 -8.92 -5.77
N GLU A 23 -17.13 -7.65 -5.82
CA GLU A 23 -18.41 -7.19 -6.38
C GLU A 23 -18.44 -7.25 -7.92
N TYR A 24 -17.31 -6.97 -8.57
CA TYR A 24 -17.21 -6.88 -10.04
C TYR A 24 -16.94 -8.24 -10.72
N GLY A 25 -16.38 -9.21 -9.98
CA GLY A 25 -16.10 -10.57 -10.46
C GLY A 25 -14.88 -10.69 -11.39
N ARG A 26 -14.03 -9.66 -11.46
CA ARG A 26 -12.81 -9.66 -12.28
C ARG A 26 -11.68 -8.99 -11.53
N THR A 27 -10.44 -9.43 -11.77
CA THR A 27 -9.25 -8.75 -11.25
C THR A 27 -9.15 -7.36 -11.85
N LEU A 28 -8.60 -6.41 -11.10
CA LEU A 28 -8.47 -5.02 -11.52
C LEU A 28 -7.03 -4.56 -11.33
N ASP A 29 -6.53 -3.78 -12.28
CA ASP A 29 -5.27 -3.06 -12.12
C ASP A 29 -5.58 -1.66 -11.58
N SER A 30 -4.94 -1.27 -10.48
CA SER A 30 -5.20 0.02 -9.83
C SER A 30 -4.84 1.19 -10.73
N SER A 31 -3.77 1.09 -11.53
CA SER A 31 -3.36 2.16 -12.44
C SER A 31 -4.35 2.31 -13.59
N GLU A 32 -4.79 1.21 -14.21
CA GLU A 32 -5.83 1.23 -15.25
C GLU A 32 -7.17 1.77 -14.70
N LEU A 33 -7.52 1.40 -13.46
CA LEU A 33 -8.74 1.86 -12.81
C LEU A 33 -8.71 3.36 -12.54
N VAL A 34 -7.57 3.89 -12.08
CA VAL A 34 -7.36 5.33 -11.89
C VAL A 34 -7.52 6.07 -13.21
N ASP A 35 -6.89 5.59 -14.28
CA ASP A 35 -6.98 6.21 -15.61
C ASP A 35 -8.44 6.20 -16.12
N PHE A 36 -9.17 5.11 -15.87
CA PHE A 36 -10.59 5.02 -16.18
C PHE A 36 -11.43 6.03 -15.38
N PHE A 37 -11.17 6.21 -14.09
CA PHE A 37 -11.89 7.15 -13.22
C PHE A 37 -11.65 8.59 -13.68
N ILE A 38 -10.41 8.95 -13.99
CA ILE A 38 -10.03 10.26 -14.52
C ILE A 38 -10.74 10.52 -15.85
N GLN A 39 -10.74 9.55 -16.76
CA GLN A 39 -11.36 9.69 -18.08
C GLN A 39 -12.87 9.93 -17.99
N HIS A 40 -13.53 9.38 -16.97
CA HIS A 40 -14.98 9.42 -16.82
C HIS A 40 -15.47 10.37 -15.71
N ASP A 41 -14.58 11.18 -15.13
CA ASP A 41 -14.87 12.12 -14.04
C ASP A 41 -15.57 11.45 -12.84
N ILE A 42 -15.06 10.28 -12.46
CA ILE A 42 -15.58 9.47 -11.34
C ILE A 42 -14.76 9.75 -10.09
N SER A 43 -15.44 9.97 -8.96
CA SER A 43 -14.76 10.05 -7.66
C SER A 43 -14.33 8.69 -7.13
N GLU A 44 -13.11 8.63 -6.61
CA GLU A 44 -12.48 7.52 -5.90
C GLU A 44 -13.10 7.23 -4.52
N ASN A 45 -13.85 8.18 -3.95
CA ASN A 45 -14.45 8.07 -2.63
C ASN A 45 -15.77 7.29 -2.59
N LEU A 46 -16.08 6.54 -3.65
CA LEU A 46 -17.27 5.70 -3.71
C LEU A 46 -17.09 4.38 -2.93
N PRO A 47 -18.18 3.81 -2.38
CA PRO A 47 -18.22 2.43 -1.90
C PRO A 47 -17.91 1.41 -3.01
N ALA A 48 -17.39 0.24 -2.64
CA ALA A 48 -16.99 -0.79 -3.60
C ALA A 48 -18.14 -1.24 -4.52
N GLU A 49 -19.33 -1.46 -3.97
CA GLU A 49 -20.57 -1.79 -4.70
C GLU A 49 -20.89 -0.77 -5.82
N ASN A 50 -20.71 0.52 -5.53
CA ASN A 50 -21.01 1.59 -6.47
C ASN A 50 -19.96 1.66 -7.57
N ILE A 51 -18.70 1.42 -7.22
CA ILE A 51 -17.61 1.31 -8.20
C ILE A 51 -17.90 0.15 -9.15
N ALA A 52 -18.16 -1.05 -8.62
CA ALA A 52 -18.46 -2.22 -9.44
C ALA A 52 -19.65 -1.99 -10.37
N LYS A 53 -20.71 -1.36 -9.87
CA LYS A 53 -21.86 -0.96 -10.69
C LYS A 53 -21.46 -0.01 -11.83
N ILE A 54 -20.66 1.01 -11.56
CA ILE A 54 -20.18 1.94 -12.60
C ILE A 54 -19.34 1.19 -13.64
N LEU A 55 -18.50 0.24 -13.23
CA LEU A 55 -17.70 -0.57 -14.15
C LEU A 55 -18.60 -1.43 -15.05
N HIS A 56 -19.68 -2.01 -14.52
CA HIS A 56 -20.67 -2.72 -15.31
C HIS A 56 -21.42 -1.79 -16.28
N ASP A 57 -21.95 -0.67 -15.78
CA ASP A 57 -22.77 0.28 -16.54
C ASP A 57 -21.97 0.88 -17.71
N LYS A 58 -20.71 1.23 -17.46
CA LYS A 58 -19.79 1.76 -18.47
C LYS A 58 -19.08 0.69 -19.29
N LYS A 59 -19.39 -0.59 -19.06
CA LYS A 59 -18.79 -1.74 -19.76
C LYS A 59 -17.26 -1.68 -19.76
N TYR A 60 -16.68 -1.43 -18.60
CA TYR A 60 -15.23 -1.43 -18.44
C TYR A 60 -14.64 -2.76 -18.93
N GLN A 61 -13.56 -2.68 -19.72
CA GLN A 61 -12.87 -3.83 -20.30
C GLN A 61 -11.36 -3.74 -20.03
N GLY A 62 -10.98 -3.49 -18.78
CA GLY A 62 -9.57 -3.55 -18.38
C GLY A 62 -8.92 -4.91 -18.67
N ALA A 63 -7.60 -4.99 -18.52
CA ALA A 63 -6.83 -6.22 -18.76
C ALA A 63 -7.15 -7.36 -17.76
N GLY A 64 -8.00 -7.08 -16.78
CA GLY A 64 -8.46 -7.97 -15.74
C GLY A 64 -9.03 -9.30 -16.22
N LYS A 65 -8.71 -10.38 -15.48
CA LYS A 65 -9.23 -11.73 -15.71
C LYS A 65 -10.46 -11.97 -14.85
N GLU A 66 -11.35 -12.84 -15.31
CA GLU A 66 -12.50 -13.31 -14.53
C GLU A 66 -12.02 -14.08 -13.29
N ILE A 67 -12.65 -13.81 -12.15
CA ILE A 67 -12.39 -14.49 -10.89
C ILE A 67 -13.40 -15.62 -10.76
N LEU A 68 -12.94 -16.86 -10.89
CA LEU A 68 -13.80 -18.04 -10.73
C LEU A 68 -14.08 -18.35 -9.26
N GLN A 69 -13.06 -18.22 -8.42
CA GLN A 69 -13.14 -18.47 -6.97
C GLN A 69 -11.95 -17.84 -6.24
N LYS A 70 -12.19 -17.19 -5.10
CA LYS A 70 -11.17 -16.85 -4.12
C LYS A 70 -11.16 -17.89 -3.00
N VAL A 71 -9.98 -18.34 -2.60
CA VAL A 71 -9.78 -19.31 -1.51
C VAL A 71 -8.96 -18.63 -0.43
N TYR A 72 -9.49 -18.66 0.80
CA TYR A 72 -8.86 -18.05 1.97
C TYR A 72 -8.37 -19.15 2.91
N SER A 73 -7.20 -18.94 3.51
CA SER A 73 -6.63 -19.81 4.53
C SER A 73 -6.22 -18.95 5.71
N ASP A 74 -6.59 -19.38 6.92
CA ASP A 74 -6.20 -18.69 8.15
C ASP A 74 -4.71 -18.89 8.47
N ASP A 75 -4.13 -19.99 7.99
CA ASP A 75 -2.72 -20.34 8.16
C ASP A 75 -1.93 -20.24 6.85
N SER A 76 -0.63 -19.92 6.97
CA SER A 76 0.29 -19.98 5.83
C SER A 76 0.41 -21.42 5.33
N ILE A 77 0.08 -21.63 4.06
CA ILE A 77 0.33 -22.91 3.37
C ILE A 77 1.77 -23.01 2.83
N PHE A 78 2.52 -21.91 2.89
CA PHE A 78 3.91 -21.89 2.46
C PHE A 78 4.83 -22.39 3.58
N PRO A 79 5.87 -23.17 3.23
CA PRO A 79 6.96 -23.50 4.14
C PRO A 79 7.63 -22.23 4.71
N ASP A 80 8.20 -22.34 5.91
CA ASP A 80 8.86 -21.21 6.59
C ASP A 80 10.04 -20.62 5.80
N ASP A 81 10.68 -21.41 4.94
CA ASP A 81 11.80 -21.03 4.08
C ASP A 81 11.37 -20.51 2.71
N PHE A 82 10.06 -20.45 2.45
CA PHE A 82 9.54 -19.99 1.17
C PHE A 82 9.66 -18.46 1.04
N GLN A 83 10.38 -18.02 0.00
CA GLN A 83 10.55 -16.59 -0.29
C GLN A 83 9.26 -16.02 -0.88
N ILE A 84 8.42 -15.44 -0.03
CA ILE A 84 7.24 -14.70 -0.46
C ILE A 84 7.70 -13.38 -1.09
N LYS A 85 7.39 -13.20 -2.38
CA LYS A 85 7.63 -11.94 -3.08
C LYS A 85 6.66 -10.88 -2.54
N MET A 86 7.12 -10.10 -1.57
CA MET A 86 6.36 -8.99 -0.99
C MET A 86 6.68 -7.69 -1.72
N GLU A 87 5.73 -7.19 -2.50
CA GLU A 87 5.88 -5.91 -3.19
C GLU A 87 5.44 -4.73 -2.31
N LYS A 88 4.38 -4.88 -1.50
CA LYS A 88 3.88 -3.90 -0.52
C LYS A 88 3.18 -4.62 0.64
N LYS A 89 3.36 -4.15 1.88
CA LYS A 89 2.62 -4.66 3.07
C LYS A 89 2.15 -3.51 3.96
N ASN A 90 0.86 -3.50 4.26
CA ASN A 90 0.24 -2.59 5.22
C ASN A 90 0.41 -3.14 6.64
N ILE A 91 1.06 -2.38 7.50
CA ILE A 91 1.30 -2.74 8.91
C ILE A 91 0.60 -1.73 9.79
N LYS A 92 -0.38 -2.18 10.58
CA LYS A 92 -1.09 -1.33 11.53
C LYS A 92 -0.37 -1.34 12.90
N VAL A 93 -0.02 -0.16 13.37
CA VAL A 93 0.55 0.08 14.71
C VAL A 93 -0.18 1.25 15.34
N ARG A 94 -0.88 1.00 16.45
CA ARG A 94 -1.55 2.04 17.27
C ARG A 94 -2.49 2.96 16.47
N GLY A 95 -3.24 2.37 15.54
CA GLY A 95 -4.18 3.10 14.69
C GLY A 95 -3.54 3.72 13.44
N GLN A 96 -2.22 3.74 13.33
CA GLN A 96 -1.51 4.21 12.14
C GLN A 96 -1.23 3.04 11.20
N VAL A 97 -1.52 3.23 9.91
CA VAL A 97 -1.16 2.29 8.85
C VAL A 97 0.18 2.71 8.27
N TRP A 98 1.09 1.74 8.13
CA TRP A 98 2.42 1.94 7.60
C TRP A 98 2.64 0.98 6.43
N VAL A 99 2.99 1.52 5.27
CA VAL A 99 3.28 0.73 4.06
C VAL A 99 4.79 0.60 3.92
N VAL A 100 5.31 -0.62 4.01
CA VAL A 100 6.75 -0.87 3.90
C VAL A 100 7.10 -1.12 2.43
N HIS A 101 8.03 -0.33 1.90
CA HIS A 101 8.59 -0.52 0.56
C HIS A 101 9.96 -1.18 0.67
N LEU A 102 10.19 -2.26 -0.09
CA LEU A 102 11.45 -3.01 -0.13
C LEU A 102 12.56 -2.19 -0.80
N SER A 103 12.21 -1.46 -1.86
CA SER A 103 13.10 -0.61 -2.65
C SER A 103 12.27 0.41 -3.41
N ASP A 104 12.56 1.71 -3.28
CA ASP A 104 12.11 2.72 -4.26
C ASP A 104 13.23 2.98 -5.27
N ALA A 105 12.84 3.33 -6.50
CA ALA A 105 13.78 3.83 -7.51
C ALA A 105 14.30 5.25 -7.20
N ASP A 106 13.76 5.92 -6.16
CA ASP A 106 14.14 7.27 -5.75
C ASP A 106 15.23 7.21 -4.65
N PRO A 107 16.41 7.84 -4.84
CA PRO A 107 17.61 7.66 -4.01
C PRO A 107 17.55 8.17 -2.57
N PHE A 108 16.38 8.53 -2.01
CA PHE A 108 16.35 8.99 -0.62
C PHE A 108 15.00 8.81 0.12
N PRO A 109 14.97 8.01 1.21
CA PRO A 109 16.04 7.15 1.72
C PRO A 109 16.24 5.91 0.84
N SER A 110 17.51 5.57 0.57
CA SER A 110 17.94 4.42 -0.24
C SER A 110 17.91 3.08 0.51
N SER A 111 17.16 3.02 1.61
CA SER A 111 17.00 1.85 2.49
C SER A 111 15.51 1.53 2.66
N PRO A 112 15.16 0.30 3.08
CA PRO A 112 13.78 -0.05 3.44
C PRO A 112 13.19 1.02 4.37
N HIS A 113 12.06 1.57 3.96
CA HIS A 113 11.38 2.65 4.68
C HIS A 113 9.88 2.37 4.75
N ALA A 114 9.21 3.02 5.70
CA ALA A 114 7.78 2.87 5.88
C ALA A 114 7.07 4.20 5.62
N HIS A 115 6.07 4.19 4.74
CA HIS A 115 5.20 5.33 4.47
C HIS A 115 3.98 5.29 5.38
N ASN A 116 3.61 6.45 5.92
CA ASN A 116 2.27 6.69 6.44
C ASN A 116 1.62 7.74 5.54
N TYR A 117 0.70 7.30 4.69
CA TYR A 117 0.08 8.14 3.67
C TYR A 117 -0.92 9.15 4.28
N ASP A 118 -1.62 8.78 5.35
CA ASP A 118 -2.56 9.66 6.07
C ASP A 118 -1.88 10.95 6.55
N GLU A 119 -0.69 10.81 7.15
CA GLU A 119 0.09 11.92 7.71
C GLU A 119 1.11 12.48 6.72
N ASN A 120 1.20 11.89 5.52
CA ASN A 120 2.17 12.16 4.48
C ASN A 120 3.62 12.19 5.02
N VAL A 121 3.99 11.15 5.78
CA VAL A 121 5.33 11.01 6.39
C VAL A 121 5.99 9.69 6.01
N VAL A 122 7.33 9.73 5.93
CA VAL A 122 8.18 8.56 5.69
C VAL A 122 9.05 8.31 6.90
N MET A 123 9.08 7.08 7.39
CA MET A 123 9.94 6.64 8.48
C MET A 123 11.16 5.88 7.96
N HIS A 124 12.35 6.30 8.40
CA HIS A 124 13.57 5.54 8.19
C HIS A 124 13.63 4.35 9.15
N LEU A 125 13.65 3.12 8.62
CA LEU A 125 13.56 1.93 9.45
C LEU A 125 14.83 1.63 10.25
N GLY A 126 15.97 2.29 10.01
CA GLY A 126 17.19 2.12 10.82
C GLY A 126 17.16 2.90 12.14
N ASN A 127 16.54 4.08 12.18
CA ASN A 127 16.66 5.04 13.30
C ASN A 127 15.33 5.65 13.75
N GLY A 128 14.22 5.33 13.08
CA GLY A 128 12.88 5.84 13.42
C GLY A 128 12.68 7.33 13.15
N LYS A 129 13.59 8.00 12.42
CA LYS A 129 13.42 9.39 11.98
C LYS A 129 12.31 9.49 10.95
N LEU A 130 11.53 10.57 11.04
CA LEU A 130 10.39 10.87 10.21
C LEU A 130 10.72 12.03 9.27
N TYR A 131 10.29 11.90 8.03
CA TYR A 131 10.54 12.86 6.97
C TYR A 131 9.25 13.20 6.23
N ARG A 132 9.11 14.46 5.80
CA ARG A 132 8.17 14.88 4.77
C ARG A 132 8.96 15.31 3.55
N LYS A 133 8.80 14.61 2.43
CA LYS A 133 9.71 14.74 1.28
C LYS A 133 11.16 14.52 1.76
N ARG A 134 12.01 15.54 1.69
CA ARG A 134 13.41 15.50 2.16
C ARG A 134 13.65 16.21 3.49
N LYS A 135 12.60 16.72 4.14
CA LYS A 135 12.72 17.49 5.39
C LYS A 135 12.47 16.60 6.59
N TYR A 136 13.44 16.56 7.51
CA TYR A 136 13.26 15.94 8.82
C TYR A 136 12.15 16.66 9.60
N VAL A 137 11.19 15.91 10.13
CA VAL A 137 10.06 16.45 10.90
C VAL A 137 10.00 15.95 12.33
N GLY A 138 10.75 14.92 12.68
CA GLY A 138 10.82 14.41 14.04
C GLY A 138 11.32 12.98 14.12
N LYS A 139 11.32 12.40 15.32
CA LYS A 139 11.69 11.01 15.57
C LYS A 139 10.51 10.32 16.27
N SER A 140 10.17 9.13 15.81
CA SER A 140 9.18 8.30 16.49
C SER A 140 9.69 7.86 17.87
N LYS A 141 8.77 7.54 18.79
CA LYS A 141 9.16 6.97 20.08
C LYS A 141 9.82 5.61 19.85
N THR A 142 11.01 5.39 20.44
CA THR A 142 11.80 4.15 20.26
C THR A 142 10.98 2.89 20.45
N LYS A 143 10.13 2.83 21.48
CA LYS A 143 9.23 1.70 21.72
C LYS A 143 8.30 1.39 20.54
N HIS A 144 7.72 2.42 19.90
CA HIS A 144 6.76 2.25 18.80
C HIS A 144 7.47 1.93 17.48
N PHE A 145 8.63 2.54 17.27
CA PHE A 145 9.52 2.21 16.18
C PHE A 145 9.92 0.72 16.21
N LEU A 146 10.39 0.23 17.35
CA LEU A 146 10.76 -1.18 17.51
C LEU A 146 9.55 -2.12 17.37
N GLU A 147 8.38 -1.71 17.84
CA GLU A 147 7.12 -2.44 17.63
C GLU A 147 6.78 -2.59 16.14
N LEU A 148 6.85 -1.51 15.36
CA LEU A 148 6.67 -1.55 13.91
C LEU A 148 7.71 -2.47 13.26
N ARG A 149 8.98 -2.27 13.63
CA ARG A 149 10.13 -3.00 13.06
C ARG A 149 10.02 -4.51 13.30
N GLY A 150 9.57 -4.94 14.48
CA GLY A 150 9.37 -6.35 14.82
C GLY A 150 8.22 -7.03 14.06
N LYS A 151 7.28 -6.27 13.49
CA LYS A 151 6.21 -6.81 12.64
C LYS A 151 6.64 -7.02 11.19
N ILE A 152 7.84 -6.59 10.81
CA ILE A 152 8.39 -6.75 9.46
C ILE A 152 9.21 -8.05 9.46
N ASN A 153 8.63 -9.11 8.92
CA ASN A 153 9.12 -10.49 9.07
C ASN A 153 9.68 -11.14 7.79
N HIS A 154 9.74 -10.41 6.66
CA HIS A 154 10.17 -10.96 5.36
C HIS A 154 11.02 -9.98 4.54
N VAL A 155 11.67 -9.02 5.23
CA VAL A 155 12.49 -7.99 4.59
C VAL A 155 13.78 -7.86 5.39
N GLU A 156 14.92 -7.83 4.71
CA GLU A 156 16.18 -7.47 5.35
C GLU A 156 16.14 -5.97 5.69
N LEU A 157 16.13 -5.67 6.98
CA LEU A 157 16.03 -4.30 7.47
C LEU A 157 17.40 -3.68 7.66
N PRO A 158 17.55 -2.36 7.44
CA PRO A 158 18.82 -1.67 7.71
C PRO A 158 19.20 -1.85 9.19
N PRO A 159 20.48 -1.90 9.57
CA PRO A 159 20.89 -2.06 10.96
C PRO A 159 20.28 -0.98 11.87
N LEU A 160 20.18 -1.29 13.17
CA LEU A 160 19.70 -0.32 14.15
C LEU A 160 20.73 0.81 14.33
N GLU A 161 20.33 2.02 13.97
CA GLU A 161 21.07 3.27 14.04
C GLU A 161 20.50 4.17 15.17
N ILE A 162 20.22 3.57 16.32
CA ILE A 162 19.78 4.29 17.51
C ILE A 162 20.99 4.51 18.42
N GLU A 163 21.19 5.75 18.86
CA GLU A 163 22.13 6.03 19.94
C GLU A 163 21.63 5.34 21.23
N PRO A 164 22.54 4.78 22.04
CA PRO A 164 22.20 4.07 23.28
C PRO A 164 21.49 4.94 24.32
#